data_AF-A0AAF0PUL7-F1
#
_entry.id   AF-A0AAF0PUL7-F1
#
_cell.length_a   1.000
_cell.length_b   1.000
_cell.length_c   1.000
_cell.angle_alpha   90.00
_cell.angle_beta   90.00
_cell.angle_gamma   90.00
#
_symmetry.space_group_name_H-M   'P 1'
#
loop_
_entity.id
_entity.type
_entity.pdbx_description
1 polymer ?
#
loop_
_entity_poly.entity_id
_entity_poly.type
_entity_poly.pdbx_seq_one_letter_code
_entity_poly.pdbx_strand_id
1 'polypeptide(L)'
;MLNCSATDLFFLTPSGNYKVQSINYEKQTMTIFDPSMSTCSILQPHLDFKMSEIQSAIIPPTPDTVFILVNCSIDSPVLNHYKSLCFKFSGHSCDELYGSCTSFKLFHLLSNSTPACCFTGYETVKYMSMDILDCTHYTSVYNTDRLEGVGPLDWLYGYKK
;
A
#
# COMPACT_ATOMS: atom_id res chain seq x y z
N MET A 1 18.47 2.00 -2.69
CA MET A 1 19.52 2.35 -3.68
C MET A 1 19.12 1.76 -5.01
N LEU A 2 19.40 2.42 -6.13
CA LEU A 2 18.97 1.95 -7.45
C LEU A 2 19.94 0.92 -8.03
N ASN A 3 19.41 -0.13 -8.67
CA ASN A 3 20.18 -1.18 -9.32
C ASN A 3 19.58 -1.51 -10.69
N CYS A 4 20.40 -1.62 -11.73
CA CYS A 4 19.98 -1.95 -13.09
C CYS A 4 20.29 -3.41 -13.39
N SER A 5 19.35 -4.13 -13.99
CA SER A 5 19.54 -5.48 -14.51
C SER A 5 19.05 -5.54 -15.96
N ALA A 6 20.00 -5.53 -16.90
CA ALA A 6 19.78 -5.54 -18.36
C ALA A 6 18.79 -4.45 -18.86
N THR A 7 17.49 -4.71 -18.74
CA THR A 7 16.39 -3.84 -19.20
C THR A 7 15.57 -3.24 -18.07
N ASP A 8 15.73 -3.72 -16.83
CA ASP A 8 14.91 -3.31 -15.69
C ASP A 8 15.71 -2.50 -14.68
N LEU A 9 15.06 -1.51 -14.08
CA LEU A 9 15.57 -0.72 -12.97
C LEU A 9 14.84 -1.12 -11.69
N PHE A 10 15.62 -1.37 -10.63
CA PHE A 10 15.11 -1.75 -9.33
C PHE A 10 15.52 -0.73 -8.26
N PHE A 11 14.60 -0.42 -7.37
CA PHE A 11 14.85 0.29 -6.14
C PHE A 11 15.01 -0.72 -4.99
N LEU A 12 16.23 -0.87 -4.51
CA LEU A 12 16.57 -1.79 -3.42
C LEU A 12 16.27 -1.12 -2.08
N THR A 13 15.46 -1.76 -1.24
CA THR A 13 15.14 -1.37 0.12
C THR A 13 15.50 -2.50 1.10
N PRO A 14 15.53 -2.23 2.42
CA PRO A 14 15.66 -3.30 3.42
C PRO A 14 14.56 -4.37 3.35
N SER A 15 13.37 -4.05 2.83
CA SER A 15 12.28 -5.02 2.65
C SER A 15 12.33 -5.78 1.32
N GLY A 16 13.11 -5.35 0.33
CA GLY A 16 13.23 -6.09 -0.93
C GLY A 16 13.66 -5.27 -2.14
N ASN A 17 13.40 -5.83 -3.33
CA ASN A 17 13.77 -5.25 -4.61
C ASN A 17 12.52 -4.79 -5.36
N TYR A 18 12.36 -3.48 -5.50
CA TYR A 18 11.13 -2.87 -5.99
C TYR A 18 11.31 -2.50 -7.45
N LYS A 19 10.42 -2.94 -8.33
CA LYS A 19 10.57 -2.63 -9.76
C LYS A 19 10.18 -1.18 -10.00
N VAL A 20 11.07 -0.40 -10.63
CA VAL A 20 10.72 0.92 -11.16
C VAL A 20 9.88 0.69 -12.42
N GLN A 21 8.62 1.12 -12.40
CA GLN A 21 7.70 0.92 -13.50
C GLN A 21 7.86 2.01 -14.57
N SER A 22 8.04 3.26 -14.16
CA SER A 22 8.21 4.39 -15.08
C SER A 22 8.98 5.53 -14.44
N ILE A 23 9.66 6.31 -15.28
CA ILE A 23 10.32 7.56 -14.91
C ILE A 23 9.81 8.63 -15.87
N ASN A 24 9.26 9.71 -15.32
CA ASN A 24 8.92 10.90 -16.07
C ASN A 24 9.90 12.02 -15.71
N TYR A 25 10.84 12.29 -16.62
CA TYR A 25 11.89 13.30 -16.40
C TYR A 25 11.36 14.73 -16.40
N GLU A 26 10.30 15.03 -17.16
CA GLU A 26 9.70 16.37 -17.20
C GLU A 26 9.01 16.73 -15.88
N LYS A 27 8.28 15.76 -15.31
CA LYS A 27 7.58 15.90 -14.03
C LYS A 27 8.47 15.58 -12.83
N GLN A 28 9.68 15.06 -13.08
CA GLN A 28 10.61 14.56 -12.09
C GLN A 28 10.00 13.50 -11.16
N THR A 29 9.15 12.63 -11.72
CA THR A 29 8.46 11.59 -10.94
C THR A 29 8.90 10.20 -11.32
N MET A 30 8.88 9.29 -10.35
CA MET A 30 9.16 7.87 -10.56
C MET A 30 8.06 7.01 -9.94
N THR A 31 7.52 6.05 -10.68
CA THR A 31 6.55 5.09 -10.14
C THR A 31 7.23 3.76 -9.82
N ILE A 32 6.94 3.24 -8.64
CA ILE A 32 7.62 2.08 -8.06
C ILE A 32 6.57 1.07 -7.62
N PHE A 33 6.78 -0.18 -8.01
CA PHE A 33 5.94 -1.31 -7.62
C PHE A 33 6.66 -2.18 -6.62
N ASP A 34 5.99 -2.43 -5.50
CA ASP A 34 6.44 -3.34 -4.47
C ASP A 34 5.95 -4.77 -4.76
N PRO A 35 6.84 -5.74 -5.01
CA PRO A 35 6.41 -7.12 -5.22
C PRO A 35 5.81 -7.80 -3.99
N SER A 36 6.03 -7.28 -2.77
CA SER A 36 5.43 -7.83 -1.55
C SER A 36 4.12 -7.19 -1.14
N MET A 37 3.64 -6.16 -1.85
CA MET A 37 2.33 -5.60 -1.58
C MET A 37 1.24 -6.40 -2.31
N SER A 38 0.10 -6.59 -1.65
CA SER A 38 -1.05 -7.20 -2.31
C SER A 38 -1.70 -6.22 -3.30
N THR A 39 -2.39 -6.73 -4.30
CA THR A 39 -3.16 -5.95 -5.29
C THR A 39 -4.56 -6.54 -5.42
N CYS A 40 -5.39 -5.92 -6.25
CA CYS A 40 -6.75 -6.40 -6.49
C CYS A 40 -6.83 -7.87 -6.99
N SER A 41 -5.76 -8.33 -7.66
CA SER A 41 -5.68 -9.65 -8.31
C SER A 41 -4.65 -10.60 -7.70
N ILE A 42 -3.79 -10.14 -6.78
CA ILE A 42 -2.77 -10.97 -6.14
C ILE A 42 -2.71 -10.69 -4.64
N LEU A 43 -2.82 -11.72 -3.80
CA LEU A 43 -2.43 -11.64 -2.39
C LEU A 43 -0.94 -11.95 -2.24
N GLN A 44 -0.23 -11.11 -1.50
CA GLN A 44 1.18 -11.31 -1.18
C GLN A 44 1.37 -11.71 0.29
N PRO A 45 2.48 -12.37 0.65
CA PRO A 45 2.78 -12.71 2.04
C PRO A 45 2.87 -11.49 2.95
N HIS A 46 2.71 -11.72 4.26
CA HIS A 46 2.91 -10.70 5.29
C HIS A 46 4.38 -10.26 5.36
N LEU A 47 4.70 -9.14 4.72
CA LEU A 47 6.02 -8.52 4.74
C LEU A 47 5.87 -7.01 4.87
N ASP A 48 6.51 -6.40 5.85
CA ASP A 48 6.44 -4.94 6.04
C ASP A 48 7.12 -4.17 4.90
N PHE A 49 6.54 -3.03 4.52
CA PHE A 49 7.24 -2.02 3.73
C PHE A 49 8.32 -1.34 4.59
N LYS A 50 9.60 -1.46 4.21
CA LYS A 50 10.72 -0.85 4.95
C LYS A 50 11.68 -0.14 4.00
N MET A 51 12.03 1.09 4.35
CA MET A 51 13.07 1.88 3.69
C MET A 51 14.15 2.24 4.72
N SER A 52 15.41 2.35 4.30
CA SER A 52 16.43 2.92 5.18
C SER A 52 16.20 4.41 5.43
N GLU A 53 16.82 4.99 6.44
CA GLU A 53 16.70 6.43 6.73
C GLU A 53 17.07 7.29 5.51
N ILE A 54 18.18 6.98 4.86
CA ILE A 54 18.66 7.67 3.64
C ILE A 54 17.64 7.53 2.50
N GLN A 55 17.07 6.34 2.33
CA GLN A 55 16.09 6.09 1.29
C GLN A 55 14.80 6.87 1.54
N SER A 56 14.33 6.89 2.78
CA SER A 56 13.15 7.64 3.21
C SER A 56 13.34 9.15 3.05
N ALA A 57 14.59 9.64 3.18
CA ALA A 57 14.91 11.06 3.00
C ALA A 57 15.00 11.47 1.52
N ILE A 58 15.57 10.61 0.66
CA ILE A 58 15.84 10.96 -0.75
C ILE A 58 14.68 10.57 -1.66
N ILE A 59 14.07 9.42 -1.42
CA ILE A 59 13.02 8.82 -2.25
C ILE A 59 11.76 8.50 -1.39
N PRO A 60 11.21 9.45 -0.60
CA PRO A 60 9.94 9.20 0.10
C PRO A 60 8.78 9.06 -0.90
N PRO A 61 7.81 8.17 -0.65
CA PRO A 61 6.52 8.23 -1.32
C PRO A 61 5.92 9.64 -1.26
N THR A 62 5.31 10.06 -2.37
CA THR A 62 4.63 11.34 -2.46
C THR A 62 3.35 11.35 -1.61
N PRO A 63 2.89 12.53 -1.15
CA PRO A 63 1.68 12.63 -0.32
C PRO A 63 0.39 12.14 -0.99
N ASP A 64 0.35 12.06 -2.33
CA ASP A 64 -0.75 11.46 -3.10
C ASP A 64 -0.69 9.92 -3.16
N THR A 65 0.26 9.30 -2.44
CA THR A 65 0.31 7.84 -2.22
C THR A 65 -0.45 7.49 -0.94
N VAL A 66 -1.44 6.61 -1.05
CA VAL A 66 -2.17 6.04 0.08
C VAL A 66 -1.75 4.59 0.28
N PHE A 67 -1.39 4.26 1.52
CA PHE A 67 -1.18 2.89 1.97
C PHE A 67 -2.48 2.37 2.57
N ILE A 68 -2.78 1.09 2.35
CA ILE A 68 -4.01 0.46 2.84
C ILE A 68 -3.60 -0.80 3.58
N LEU A 69 -3.82 -0.81 4.88
CA LEU A 69 -3.66 -2.00 5.72
C LEU A 69 -4.94 -2.82 5.61
N VAL A 70 -4.81 -4.11 5.28
CA VAL A 70 -5.95 -4.98 5.00
C VAL A 70 -5.88 -6.26 5.81
N ASN A 71 -7.07 -6.86 5.99
CA ASN A 71 -7.31 -8.01 6.84
C ASN A 71 -6.72 -7.81 8.24
N CYS A 72 -7.14 -6.71 8.88
CA CYS A 72 -6.84 -6.39 10.25
C CYS A 72 -7.84 -7.05 11.20
N SER A 73 -7.36 -7.43 12.37
CA SER A 73 -8.17 -7.94 13.48
C SER A 73 -9.25 -6.94 13.89
N ILE A 74 -10.36 -7.44 14.43
CA ILE A 74 -11.42 -6.60 15.00
C ILE A 74 -10.94 -5.83 16.24
N ASP A 75 -9.93 -6.35 16.92
CA ASP A 75 -9.31 -5.73 18.10
C ASP A 75 -8.10 -4.87 17.74
N SER A 76 -7.82 -4.71 16.43
CA SER A 76 -6.64 -4.01 15.93
C SER A 76 -6.51 -2.60 16.52
N PRO A 77 -5.28 -2.16 16.85
CA PRO A 77 -5.03 -0.79 17.27
C PRO A 77 -5.50 0.27 16.27
N VAL A 78 -5.54 -0.03 14.96
CA VAL A 78 -6.02 0.92 13.93
C VAL A 78 -7.52 1.23 14.04
N LEU A 79 -8.29 0.36 14.72
CA LEU A 79 -9.70 0.62 15.02
C LEU A 79 -9.90 1.36 16.35
N ASN A 80 -8.90 1.30 17.23
CA ASN A 80 -8.98 1.75 18.62
C ASN A 80 -7.95 2.86 18.89
N HIS A 81 -6.81 2.51 19.49
CA HIS A 81 -5.80 3.45 19.99
C HIS A 81 -5.18 4.34 18.89
N TYR A 82 -5.01 3.79 17.68
CA TYR A 82 -4.41 4.44 16.52
C TYR A 82 -5.43 4.81 15.43
N LYS A 83 -6.69 4.96 15.80
CA LYS A 83 -7.76 5.34 14.87
C LYS A 83 -7.49 6.62 14.09
N SER A 84 -6.75 7.57 14.68
CA SER A 84 -6.37 8.83 14.02
C SER A 84 -5.37 8.66 12.87
N LEU A 85 -4.69 7.52 12.78
CA LEU A 85 -3.80 7.22 11.66
C LEU A 85 -4.59 6.82 10.40
N CYS A 86 -5.85 6.44 10.56
CA CYS A 86 -6.73 6.06 9.47
C CYS A 86 -7.55 7.25 8.99
N PHE A 87 -7.67 7.41 7.68
CA PHE A 87 -8.45 8.47 7.07
C PHE A 87 -9.41 7.94 5.99
N LYS A 88 -10.32 8.81 5.55
CA LYS A 88 -11.16 8.54 4.37
C LYS A 88 -10.39 8.92 3.11
N PHE A 89 -10.44 8.05 2.11
CA PHE A 89 -9.74 8.22 0.86
C PHE A 89 -10.75 8.28 -0.28
N SER A 90 -10.91 9.44 -0.93
CA SER A 90 -11.71 9.67 -2.15
C SER A 90 -13.11 9.01 -2.20
N GLY A 91 -13.78 8.89 -1.05
CA GLY A 91 -15.10 8.24 -0.94
C GLY A 91 -15.07 6.72 -0.87
N HIS A 92 -13.89 6.10 -0.98
CA HIS A 92 -13.71 4.65 -0.93
C HIS A 92 -13.82 4.09 0.48
N SER A 93 -14.23 2.82 0.52
CA SER A 93 -14.40 2.06 1.76
C SER A 93 -13.68 0.71 1.69
N CYS A 94 -13.46 0.11 2.86
CA CYS A 94 -12.95 -1.25 2.96
C CYS A 94 -13.91 -2.25 2.30
N ASP A 95 -15.22 -2.07 2.48
CA ASP A 95 -16.23 -2.95 1.90
C ASP A 95 -16.19 -2.93 0.36
N GLU A 96 -15.97 -1.75 -0.24
CA GLU A 96 -15.77 -1.61 -1.68
C GLU A 96 -14.51 -2.36 -2.13
N LEU A 97 -13.40 -2.19 -1.41
CA LEU A 97 -12.13 -2.85 -1.71
C LEU A 97 -12.26 -4.38 -1.66
N TYR A 98 -12.82 -4.92 -0.58
CA TYR A 98 -13.00 -6.35 -0.40
C TYR A 98 -14.08 -6.94 -1.32
N GLY A 99 -15.10 -6.16 -1.70
CA GLY A 99 -16.15 -6.58 -2.61
C GLY A 99 -15.73 -6.60 -4.07
N SER A 100 -14.88 -5.67 -4.49
CA SER A 100 -14.47 -5.47 -5.89
C SER A 100 -13.25 -6.28 -6.29
N CYS A 101 -12.36 -6.59 -5.35
CA CYS A 101 -11.09 -7.26 -5.65
C CYS A 101 -11.13 -8.76 -5.37
N THR A 102 -10.84 -9.56 -6.39
CA THR A 102 -10.79 -11.03 -6.29
C THR A 102 -9.89 -11.51 -5.15
N SER A 103 -8.72 -10.89 -4.98
CA SER A 103 -7.78 -11.25 -3.93
C SER A 103 -8.25 -10.88 -2.54
N PHE A 104 -8.76 -9.66 -2.37
CA PHE A 104 -9.19 -9.17 -1.06
C PHE A 104 -10.53 -9.78 -0.63
N LYS A 105 -11.38 -10.19 -1.58
CA LYS A 105 -12.61 -10.93 -1.31
C LYS A 105 -12.37 -12.25 -0.57
N LEU A 106 -11.19 -12.87 -0.73
CA LEU A 106 -10.84 -14.08 -0.01
C LEU A 106 -10.89 -13.90 1.51
N PHE A 107 -10.63 -12.70 2.02
CA PHE A 107 -10.71 -12.45 3.46
C PHE A 107 -12.14 -12.60 4.00
N HIS A 108 -13.15 -12.12 3.27
CA HIS A 108 -14.56 -12.38 3.63
C HIS A 108 -14.95 -13.85 3.57
N LEU A 109 -14.34 -14.64 2.70
CA LEU A 109 -14.66 -16.07 2.60
C LEU A 109 -14.09 -16.87 3.77
N LEU A 110 -13.03 -16.35 4.41
CA LEU A 110 -12.32 -16.99 5.50
C LEU A 110 -12.80 -16.52 6.88
N SER A 111 -13.54 -15.40 6.97
CA SER A 111 -14.11 -14.88 8.21
C SER A 111 -15.62 -14.67 8.13
N ASN A 112 -16.31 -14.85 9.26
CA ASN A 112 -17.76 -14.63 9.35
C ASN A 112 -18.17 -13.13 9.34
N SER A 113 -17.21 -12.21 9.23
CA SER A 113 -17.40 -10.76 9.22
C SER A 113 -16.42 -10.13 8.22
N THR A 114 -16.69 -8.91 7.76
CA THR A 114 -15.71 -8.11 7.02
C THR A 114 -14.53 -7.78 7.93
N PRO A 115 -13.30 -8.19 7.61
CA PRO A 115 -12.14 -7.79 8.39
C PRO A 115 -11.94 -6.28 8.32
N ALA A 116 -11.36 -5.70 9.36
CA ALA A 116 -11.07 -4.28 9.38
C ALA A 116 -10.00 -3.92 8.33
N CYS A 117 -10.04 -2.68 7.85
CA CYS A 117 -8.98 -2.12 7.02
C CYS A 117 -8.75 -0.64 7.39
N CYS A 118 -7.59 -0.11 7.03
CA CYS A 118 -7.20 1.26 7.35
C CYS A 118 -6.46 1.89 6.16
N PHE A 119 -7.03 2.97 5.60
CA PHE A 119 -6.30 3.84 4.68
C PHE A 119 -5.42 4.78 5.49
N THR A 120 -4.13 4.82 5.17
CA THR A 120 -3.13 5.57 5.92
C THR A 120 -2.03 6.11 5.00
N GLY A 121 -1.13 6.91 5.57
CA GLY A 121 0.00 7.50 4.85
C GLY A 121 1.29 6.73 5.05
N TYR A 122 2.32 7.14 4.31
CA TYR A 122 3.65 6.54 4.41
C TYR A 122 4.24 6.61 5.83
N GLU A 123 4.07 7.74 6.55
CA GLU A 123 4.63 7.89 7.89
C GLU A 123 4.13 6.83 8.88
N THR A 124 2.90 6.34 8.73
CA THR A 124 2.37 5.25 9.56
C THR A 124 3.13 3.95 9.32
N VAL A 125 3.21 3.51 8.06
CA VAL A 125 3.86 2.22 7.69
C VAL A 125 5.38 2.26 7.83
N LYS A 126 5.97 3.46 7.84
CA LYS A 126 7.40 3.68 8.13
C LYS A 126 7.74 3.41 9.59
N TYR A 127 6.86 3.73 10.53
CA TYR A 127 7.14 3.63 11.97
C TYR A 127 6.42 2.48 12.67
N MET A 128 5.34 1.96 12.09
CA MET A 128 4.54 0.90 12.67
C MET A 128 4.48 -0.30 11.72
N SER A 129 4.93 -1.46 12.19
CA SER A 129 4.80 -2.72 11.45
C SER A 129 3.35 -3.20 11.44
N MET A 130 3.03 -4.05 10.46
CA MET A 130 1.71 -4.68 10.38
C MET A 130 1.40 -5.54 11.61
N ASP A 131 2.41 -6.17 12.23
CA ASP A 131 2.26 -6.89 13.50
C ASP A 131 1.79 -5.98 14.64
N ILE A 132 2.35 -4.78 14.77
CA ILE A 132 1.94 -3.79 15.79
C ILE A 132 0.51 -3.33 15.54
N LEU A 133 0.15 -3.22 14.26
CA LEU A 133 -1.16 -2.76 13.82
C LEU A 133 -2.17 -3.91 13.71
N ASP A 134 -1.79 -5.14 14.02
CA ASP A 134 -2.62 -6.35 13.95
C ASP A 134 -3.35 -6.48 12.59
N CYS A 135 -2.57 -6.28 11.52
CA CYS A 135 -2.98 -6.44 10.12
C CYS A 135 -2.09 -7.48 9.44
N THR A 136 -2.60 -8.14 8.40
CA THR A 136 -1.87 -9.26 7.79
C THR A 136 -1.32 -8.95 6.40
N HIS A 137 -1.82 -7.89 5.75
CA HIS A 137 -1.39 -7.51 4.42
C HIS A 137 -1.48 -5.99 4.28
N TYR A 138 -0.78 -5.44 3.29
CA TYR A 138 -0.97 -4.07 2.86
C TYR A 138 -1.01 -4.00 1.34
N THR A 139 -1.52 -2.87 0.86
CA THR A 139 -1.40 -2.43 -0.52
C THR A 139 -1.08 -0.93 -0.55
N SER A 140 -0.69 -0.42 -1.71
CA SER A 140 -0.49 1.02 -1.90
C SER A 140 -1.00 1.45 -3.27
N VAL A 141 -1.51 2.68 -3.34
CA VAL A 141 -2.00 3.31 -4.57
C VAL A 141 -1.51 4.75 -4.67
N TYR A 142 -1.32 5.24 -5.89
CA TYR A 142 -0.86 6.61 -6.16
C TYR A 142 -1.80 7.34 -7.13
N ASN A 143 -1.61 8.67 -7.28
CA ASN A 143 -2.52 9.57 -8.01
C ASN A 143 -3.96 9.53 -7.45
N THR A 144 -4.05 9.56 -6.13
CA THR A 144 -5.29 9.41 -5.34
C THR A 144 -6.31 10.53 -5.58
N ASP A 145 -5.85 11.68 -6.07
CA ASP A 145 -6.66 12.80 -6.56
C ASP A 145 -7.58 12.45 -7.73
N ARG A 146 -7.29 11.35 -8.44
CA ARG A 146 -8.03 10.91 -9.64
C ARG A 146 -8.86 9.65 -9.43
N LEU A 147 -8.94 9.17 -8.20
CA LEU A 147 -9.59 7.90 -7.89
C LEU A 147 -11.05 8.06 -7.47
N GLU A 148 -11.55 9.28 -7.27
CA GLU A 148 -12.97 9.50 -7.00
C GLU A 148 -13.85 8.92 -8.13
N GLY A 149 -14.74 7.99 -7.77
CA GLY A 149 -15.61 7.28 -8.73
C GLY A 149 -14.91 6.17 -9.53
N VAL A 150 -13.63 5.91 -9.30
CA VAL A 150 -12.85 4.84 -9.95
C VAL A 150 -12.76 3.65 -9.00
N GLY A 151 -13.24 2.49 -9.42
CA GLY A 151 -13.26 1.30 -8.57
C GLY A 151 -11.86 0.70 -8.34
N PRO A 152 -11.67 -0.09 -7.25
CA PRO A 152 -10.39 -0.71 -6.89
C PRO A 152 -9.69 -1.52 -7.99
N LEU A 153 -10.46 -2.10 -8.92
CA LEU A 153 -9.93 -2.85 -10.05
C LEU A 153 -9.09 -1.98 -11.01
N ASP A 154 -9.43 -0.70 -11.11
CA ASP A 154 -8.82 0.26 -12.04
C ASP A 154 -7.81 1.20 -11.35
N TRP A 155 -7.49 0.94 -10.08
CA TRP A 155 -6.52 1.75 -9.34
C TRP A 155 -5.09 1.54 -9.82
N LEU A 156 -4.27 2.58 -9.65
CA LEU A 156 -2.85 2.54 -9.91
C LEU A 156 -2.10 2.06 -8.67
N TYR A 157 -1.75 0.78 -8.65
CA TYR A 157 -1.05 0.13 -7.53
C TYR A 157 0.44 0.43 -7.52
N GLY A 158 0.98 0.73 -6.34
CA GLY A 158 2.37 1.11 -6.08
C GLY A 158 2.44 2.47 -5.41
N TYR A 159 3.63 3.06 -5.46
CA TYR A 159 3.83 4.42 -4.98
C TYR A 159 4.61 5.26 -5.98
N LYS A 160 4.49 6.57 -5.82
CA LYS A 160 5.17 7.56 -6.65
C LYS A 160 6.17 8.32 -5.80
N LYS A 161 7.29 8.72 -6.41
CA LYS A 161 8.28 9.64 -5.85
C LYS A 161 8.31 10.93 -6.66
#